data_AF-A0A6H9YSF1-F1
#
_entry.id   AF-A0A6H9YSF1-F1
#
_cell.length_a   1.000
_cell.length_b   1.000
_cell.length_c   1.000
_cell.angle_alpha   90.00
_cell.angle_beta   90.00
_cell.angle_gamma   90.00
#
_symmetry.space_group_name_H-M   'P 1'
#
loop_
_entity.id
_entity.type
_entity.pdbx_description
1 polymer ?
#
loop_
_entity_poly.entity_id
_entity_poly.type
_entity_poly.pdbx_seq_one_letter_code
_entity_poly.pdbx_strand_id
1 'polypeptide(L)'
;MHPGHATGPGEEFGATTDDRTGLSPSPRFRQASDHSADSSHVTDSSAGRYVDVVVVHSARTAGDVIFGSELRALARRAPWLRLYERHTAEDGRFKPAELAQICPDWAERDTWACGPSELLDELDEHWRAAGADGRLRMERFQPVLAVTDGEGGRVTFSKSGVAVDADGATPLLEAGEGAGALLPSGCRMGICYSCVGRLCSGKVRDLRTGEVHGEEGHLIQTCVSAAAGPVEIEL
;
A
#
# COMPACT_ATOMS: atom_id res chain seq x y z
N MET A 1 19.12 15.99 -24.25
CA MET A 1 18.91 14.60 -23.81
C MET A 1 18.45 14.65 -22.37
N HIS A 2 17.15 14.47 -22.12
CA HIS A 2 16.61 14.30 -20.77
C HIS A 2 16.58 12.79 -20.47
N PRO A 3 17.12 12.33 -19.33
CA PRO A 3 16.85 10.98 -18.87
C PRO A 3 15.45 10.96 -18.23
N GLY A 4 14.59 10.09 -18.75
CA GLY A 4 13.27 9.83 -18.19
C GLY A 4 13.37 9.18 -16.82
N HIS A 5 12.63 9.71 -15.85
CA HIS A 5 12.36 9.02 -14.59
C HIS A 5 11.11 8.16 -14.77
N ALA A 6 11.32 6.85 -14.81
CA ALA A 6 10.26 5.87 -14.62
C ALA A 6 9.98 5.78 -13.11
N THR A 7 8.92 6.42 -12.65
CA THR A 7 8.35 6.20 -11.31
C THR A 7 7.48 4.95 -11.36
N GLY A 8 8.07 3.80 -11.07
CA GLY A 8 7.30 2.60 -10.74
C GLY A 8 6.72 2.69 -9.32
N PRO A 9 5.63 1.98 -9.01
CA PRO A 9 5.03 2.01 -7.68
C PRO A 9 6.01 1.47 -6.63
N GLY A 10 6.18 2.22 -5.53
CA GLY A 10 7.10 1.91 -4.45
C GLY A 10 6.80 0.57 -3.79
N GLU A 11 7.78 -0.32 -3.82
CA GLU A 11 7.78 -1.58 -3.09
C GLU A 11 8.29 -1.33 -1.67
N GLU A 12 7.42 -0.77 -0.84
CA GLU A 12 7.73 -0.45 0.55
C GLU A 12 7.24 -1.56 1.46
N PHE A 13 8.06 -1.91 2.45
CA PHE A 13 7.71 -2.90 3.45
C PHE A 13 8.12 -2.37 4.82
N GLY A 14 7.23 -2.49 5.79
CA GLY A 14 7.55 -2.33 7.20
C GLY A 14 6.96 -3.49 7.98
N ALA A 15 7.77 -4.48 8.36
CA ALA A 15 7.38 -5.40 9.43
C ALA A 15 7.79 -4.81 10.77
N THR A 16 6.83 -4.50 11.63
CA THR A 16 7.09 -4.18 13.04
C THR A 16 6.66 -5.38 13.86
N THR A 17 7.54 -5.92 14.68
CA THR A 17 7.20 -7.01 15.61
C THR A 17 7.24 -6.50 17.06
N ASP A 18 6.14 -6.57 17.81
CA ASP A 18 6.04 -6.24 19.24
C ASP A 18 5.94 -7.53 20.07
N ASP A 19 6.69 -7.62 21.16
CA ASP A 19 6.54 -8.70 22.14
C ASP A 19 5.40 -8.33 23.10
N ARG A 20 4.27 -9.03 23.00
CA ARG A 20 3.25 -8.98 24.06
C ARG A 20 2.77 -10.36 24.46
N THR A 21 3.18 -10.73 25.66
CA THR A 21 2.34 -11.49 26.59
C THR A 21 1.04 -10.70 26.85
N GLY A 22 0.03 -10.96 26.01
CA GLY A 22 -1.40 -10.69 26.19
C GLY A 22 -1.81 -9.44 26.98
N LEU A 23 -2.13 -8.35 26.27
CA LEU A 23 -3.19 -7.38 26.63
C LEU A 23 -3.41 -6.42 25.44
N SER A 24 -4.67 -6.34 25.00
CA SER A 24 -5.14 -5.54 23.85
C SER A 24 -4.97 -4.03 24.09
N PRO A 25 -4.35 -3.26 23.17
CA PRO A 25 -4.39 -1.81 23.21
C PRO A 25 -5.42 -1.27 22.23
N SER A 26 -6.36 -0.49 22.74
CA SER A 26 -7.18 0.42 21.94
C SER A 26 -6.30 1.59 21.47
N PRO A 27 -6.28 1.97 20.18
CA PRO A 27 -5.42 3.06 19.72
C PRO A 27 -6.06 4.41 20.07
N ARG A 28 -5.45 5.15 21.00
CA ARG A 28 -5.64 6.61 21.10
C ARG A 28 -4.45 7.29 20.43
N PHE A 29 -4.59 7.61 19.15
CA PHE A 29 -3.67 8.53 18.47
C PHE A 29 -3.86 9.94 19.06
N ARG A 30 -2.81 10.48 19.69
CA ARG A 30 -2.73 11.92 20.02
C ARG A 30 -1.67 12.52 19.11
N GLN A 31 -2.11 13.37 18.20
CA GLN A 31 -1.27 14.16 17.31
C GLN A 31 -0.47 15.16 18.17
N ALA A 32 0.86 15.04 18.18
CA ALA A 32 1.74 16.00 18.84
C ALA A 32 2.28 16.97 17.80
N SER A 33 1.60 18.10 17.64
CA SER A 33 2.20 19.34 17.17
C SER A 33 2.68 20.11 18.40
N ASP A 34 3.97 20.11 18.66
CA ASP A 34 4.75 21.31 19.02
C ASP A 34 6.16 20.95 19.47
N HIS A 35 7.08 21.82 19.06
CA HIS A 35 8.52 21.74 19.28
C HIS A 35 8.85 21.97 20.76
N SER A 36 9.21 20.92 21.49
CA SER A 36 10.14 21.02 22.63
C SER A 36 10.89 19.71 22.80
N ALA A 37 12.19 19.84 23.04
CA ALA A 37 13.08 18.74 23.31
C ALA A 37 12.69 18.10 24.65
N ASP A 38 11.98 16.98 24.60
CA ASP A 38 11.94 16.05 25.72
C ASP A 38 12.09 14.62 25.18
N SER A 39 12.99 13.87 25.80
CA SER A 39 13.31 12.48 25.44
C SER A 39 12.23 11.55 26.00
N SER A 40 10.99 11.78 25.57
CA SER A 40 9.84 10.98 25.97
C SER A 40 9.96 9.60 25.34
N HIS A 41 10.39 8.65 26.15
CA HIS A 41 10.23 7.23 25.94
C HIS A 41 8.79 6.95 25.47
N VAL A 42 8.61 6.11 24.46
CA VAL A 42 7.30 5.48 24.23
C VAL A 42 7.15 4.42 25.32
N THR A 43 6.80 4.87 26.52
CA THR A 43 6.32 4.00 27.59
C THR A 43 4.84 3.76 27.36
N ASP A 44 4.44 2.51 27.17
CA ASP A 44 3.09 2.09 27.56
C ASP A 44 2.96 2.38 29.06
N SER A 45 2.09 3.31 29.42
CA SER A 45 1.98 3.86 30.77
C SER A 45 1.33 2.89 31.78
N SER A 46 1.40 1.57 31.58
CA SER A 46 0.86 0.58 32.52
C SER A 46 1.85 -0.47 33.06
N ALA A 47 3.05 -0.60 32.52
CA ALA A 47 4.10 -1.40 33.17
C ALA A 47 5.44 -1.03 32.54
N GLY A 48 6.47 -0.73 33.33
CA GLY A 48 7.83 -0.41 32.86
C GLY A 48 8.54 -1.59 32.17
N ARG A 49 7.96 -2.13 31.10
CA ARG A 49 8.53 -3.14 30.24
C ARG A 49 9.12 -2.48 29.00
N TYR A 50 10.34 -2.90 28.67
CA TYR A 50 11.00 -2.53 27.44
C TYR A 50 10.19 -3.13 26.28
N VAL A 51 9.67 -2.28 25.41
CA VAL A 51 9.28 -2.72 24.06
C VAL A 51 10.53 -3.24 23.36
N ASP A 52 10.48 -4.35 22.64
CA ASP A 52 11.57 -4.80 21.76
C ASP A 52 11.00 -4.93 20.36
N VAL A 53 11.54 -4.10 19.46
CA VAL A 53 10.98 -3.90 18.13
C VAL A 53 12.03 -4.23 17.08
N VAL A 54 11.67 -5.12 16.17
CA VAL A 54 12.41 -5.32 14.91
C VAL A 54 11.60 -4.64 13.81
N VAL A 55 12.27 -3.74 13.08
CA VAL A 55 11.75 -3.13 11.86
C VAL A 55 12.50 -3.74 10.68
N VAL A 56 11.77 -4.42 9.80
CA VAL A 56 12.29 -4.80 8.48
C VAL A 56 11.78 -3.80 7.45
N HIS A 57 12.68 -2.98 6.92
CA HIS A 57 12.37 -1.98 5.91
C HIS A 57 12.93 -2.39 4.55
N SER A 58 12.05 -2.67 3.57
CA SER A 58 12.48 -2.95 2.19
C SER A 58 12.35 -1.70 1.33
N ALA A 59 13.36 -1.40 0.53
CA ALA A 59 13.36 -0.33 -0.46
C ALA A 59 14.25 -0.72 -1.65
N ARG A 60 14.15 -0.04 -2.78
CA ARG A 60 14.95 -0.38 -3.97
C ARG A 60 16.45 -0.13 -3.72
N THR A 61 16.80 1.04 -3.22
CA THR A 61 18.17 1.41 -2.84
C THR A 61 18.19 2.02 -1.44
N ALA A 62 19.37 2.20 -0.86
CA ALA A 62 19.54 2.87 0.43
C ALA A 62 18.99 4.32 0.45
N GLY A 63 18.96 4.99 -0.71
CA GLY A 63 18.40 6.33 -0.88
C GLY A 63 16.88 6.36 -0.99
N ASP A 64 16.25 5.23 -1.30
CA ASP A 64 14.79 5.09 -1.41
C ASP A 64 14.13 4.74 -0.06
N VAL A 65 14.92 4.56 1.00
CA VAL A 65 14.39 4.31 2.35
C VAL A 65 13.75 5.60 2.88
N ILE A 66 12.42 5.62 2.91
CA ILE A 66 11.64 6.73 3.45
C ILE A 66 12.00 6.92 4.93
N PHE A 67 12.26 8.17 5.33
CA PHE A 67 12.79 8.53 6.66
C PHE A 67 14.06 7.76 7.06
N GLY A 68 14.85 7.28 6.09
CA GLY A 68 15.98 6.39 6.38
C GLY A 68 17.03 7.02 7.28
N SER A 69 17.25 8.35 7.19
CA SER A 69 18.21 9.03 8.05
C SER A 69 17.76 9.02 9.52
N GLU A 70 16.48 9.26 9.74
CA GLU A 70 15.79 9.31 11.02
C GLU A 70 15.64 7.92 11.63
N LEU A 71 15.25 6.92 10.85
CA LEU A 71 15.14 5.52 11.27
C LEU A 71 16.49 4.96 11.71
N ARG A 72 17.54 5.17 10.91
CA ARG A 72 18.91 4.75 11.29
C ARG A 72 19.40 5.51 12.52
N ALA A 73 19.10 6.80 12.65
CA ALA A 73 19.46 7.57 13.85
C ALA A 73 18.71 7.07 15.09
N LEU A 74 17.43 6.72 14.94
CA LEU A 74 16.62 6.13 16.01
C LEU A 74 17.19 4.78 16.44
N ALA A 75 17.46 3.88 15.51
CA ALA A 75 18.03 2.56 15.82
C ALA A 75 19.40 2.66 16.51
N ARG A 76 20.23 3.67 16.19
CA ARG A 76 21.50 3.90 16.89
C ARG A 76 21.33 4.36 18.34
N ARG A 77 20.28 5.12 18.66
CA ARG A 77 20.06 5.69 20.00
C ARG A 77 19.13 4.85 20.88
N ALA A 78 18.30 4.02 20.27
CA ALA A 78 17.26 3.24 20.94
C ALA A 78 17.67 1.76 21.01
N PRO A 79 18.11 1.25 22.18
CA PRO A 79 18.51 -0.16 22.31
C PRO A 79 17.34 -1.14 22.12
N TRP A 80 16.11 -0.65 22.20
CA TRP A 80 14.88 -1.40 21.96
C TRP A 80 14.49 -1.53 20.48
N LEU A 81 15.19 -0.85 19.56
CA LEU A 81 14.87 -0.86 18.14
C LEU A 81 16.01 -1.48 17.34
N ARG A 82 15.73 -2.59 16.67
CA ARG A 82 16.61 -3.17 15.64
C ARG A 82 16.03 -2.86 14.27
N LEU A 83 16.81 -2.16 13.45
CA LEU A 83 16.46 -1.88 12.06
C LEU A 83 17.23 -2.82 11.13
N TYR A 84 16.50 -3.58 10.33
CA TYR A 84 17.02 -4.35 9.21
C TYR A 84 16.52 -3.71 7.91
N GLU A 85 17.44 -3.31 7.04
CA GLU A 85 17.10 -2.77 5.73
C GLU A 85 17.39 -3.82 4.65
N ARG A 86 16.46 -3.96 3.69
CA ARG A 86 16.64 -4.74 2.47
C ARG A 86 16.71 -3.78 1.29
N HIS A 87 17.79 -3.80 0.52
CA HIS A 87 17.93 -2.98 -0.69
C HIS A 87 17.76 -3.87 -1.92
N THR A 88 16.56 -3.86 -2.52
CA THR A 88 16.15 -4.90 -3.48
C THR A 88 16.90 -4.86 -4.80
N ALA A 89 17.53 -3.74 -5.16
CA ALA A 89 18.40 -3.65 -6.32
C ALA A 89 19.67 -4.50 -6.17
N GLU A 90 20.14 -4.71 -4.95
CA GLU A 90 21.37 -5.44 -4.64
C GLU A 90 21.09 -6.83 -4.06
N ASP A 91 20.18 -6.90 -3.09
CA ASP A 91 19.90 -8.11 -2.32
C ASP A 91 18.68 -8.89 -2.82
N GLY A 92 17.96 -8.35 -3.81
CA GLY A 92 16.66 -8.88 -4.25
C GLY A 92 15.53 -8.60 -3.25
N ARG A 93 14.32 -9.06 -3.56
CA ARG A 93 13.16 -8.85 -2.66
C ARG A 93 13.32 -9.66 -1.37
N PHE A 94 12.83 -9.11 -0.27
CA PHE A 94 12.73 -9.80 1.02
C PHE A 94 11.78 -10.99 0.90
N LYS A 95 12.14 -12.12 1.52
CA LYS A 95 11.31 -13.32 1.60
C LYS A 95 11.03 -13.69 3.06
N PRO A 96 9.78 -14.08 3.42
CA PRO A 96 9.45 -14.45 4.80
C PRO A 96 10.35 -15.54 5.39
N ALA A 97 10.84 -16.47 4.58
CA ALA A 97 11.79 -17.49 5.02
C ALA A 97 13.10 -16.93 5.61
N GLU A 98 13.48 -15.69 5.29
CA GLU A 98 14.66 -15.01 5.84
C GLU A 98 14.42 -14.48 7.26
N LEU A 99 13.16 -14.41 7.74
CA LEU A 99 12.81 -13.85 9.05
C LEU A 99 13.54 -14.53 10.21
N ALA A 100 13.68 -15.86 10.17
CA ALA A 100 14.34 -16.60 11.24
C ALA A 100 15.81 -16.18 11.46
N GLN A 101 16.44 -15.56 10.45
CA GLN A 101 17.81 -15.03 10.56
C GLN A 101 17.85 -13.65 11.21
N ILE A 102 16.77 -12.87 11.07
CA ILE A 102 16.68 -11.46 11.51
C ILE A 102 16.01 -11.38 12.89
N CYS A 103 14.94 -12.14 13.07
CA CYS A 103 14.12 -12.22 14.27
C CYS A 103 13.74 -13.69 14.51
N PRO A 104 14.61 -14.49 15.17
CA PRO A 104 14.38 -15.93 15.34
C PRO A 104 13.08 -16.30 16.06
N ASP A 105 12.57 -15.39 16.89
CA ASP A 105 11.35 -15.47 17.69
C ASP A 105 10.14 -14.79 17.01
N TRP A 106 10.18 -14.53 15.70
CA TRP A 106 9.12 -13.83 14.97
C TRP A 106 7.72 -14.43 15.19
N ALA A 107 7.61 -15.76 15.32
CA ALA A 107 6.34 -16.45 15.48
C ALA A 107 5.68 -16.19 16.85
N GLU A 108 6.44 -15.71 17.82
CA GLU A 108 5.96 -15.38 19.17
C GLU A 108 5.53 -13.91 19.27
N ARG A 109 5.86 -13.07 18.28
CA ARG A 109 5.63 -11.63 18.30
C ARG A 109 4.37 -11.22 17.54
N ASP A 110 3.70 -10.18 18.01
CA ASP A 110 2.68 -9.50 17.21
C ASP A 110 3.37 -8.78 16.05
N THR A 111 2.97 -9.07 14.82
CA THR A 111 3.59 -8.54 13.60
C THR A 111 2.60 -7.67 12.83
N TRP A 112 3.02 -6.46 12.47
CA TRP A 112 2.31 -5.59 11.54
C TRP A 112 3.09 -5.52 10.25
N ALA A 113 2.42 -5.74 9.12
CA ALA A 113 3.03 -5.70 7.80
C ALA A 113 2.17 -4.87 6.84
N CYS A 114 2.81 -4.01 6.07
CA CYS A 114 2.24 -3.39 4.89
C CYS A 114 3.24 -3.52 3.74
N GLY A 115 2.74 -3.54 2.51
CA GLY A 115 3.59 -3.58 1.31
C GLY A 115 2.93 -4.20 0.09
N PRO A 116 3.74 -4.62 -0.91
CA PRO A 116 3.24 -5.25 -2.12
C PRO A 116 2.40 -6.49 -1.84
N SER A 117 1.33 -6.69 -2.62
CA SER A 117 0.40 -7.81 -2.43
C SER A 117 1.11 -9.17 -2.40
N GLU A 118 2.08 -9.40 -3.29
CA GLU A 118 2.84 -10.66 -3.34
C GLU A 118 3.58 -10.95 -2.02
N LEU A 119 4.20 -9.93 -1.42
CA LEU A 119 4.90 -10.10 -0.15
C LEU A 119 3.92 -10.36 1.00
N LEU A 120 2.78 -9.66 1.02
CA LEU A 120 1.75 -9.87 2.03
C LEU A 120 1.12 -11.26 1.91
N ASP A 121 0.94 -11.77 0.69
CA ASP A 121 0.46 -13.14 0.45
C ASP A 121 1.47 -14.18 0.95
N GLU A 122 2.77 -13.99 0.67
CA GLU A 122 3.84 -14.86 1.17
C GLU A 122 3.93 -14.83 2.72
N LEU A 123 3.74 -13.66 3.34
CA LEU A 123 3.73 -13.52 4.81
C LEU A 123 2.52 -14.23 5.44
N ASP A 124 1.34 -14.09 4.85
CA ASP A 124 0.13 -14.78 5.30
C ASP A 124 0.32 -16.31 5.29
N GLU A 125 0.84 -16.84 4.20
CA GLU A 125 1.16 -18.26 4.07
C GLU A 125 2.20 -18.70 5.11
N HIS A 126 3.27 -17.91 5.29
CA HIS A 126 4.34 -18.21 6.23
C HIS A 126 3.85 -18.26 7.70
N TRP A 127 3.01 -17.31 8.12
CA TRP A 127 2.44 -17.30 9.47
C TRP A 127 1.44 -18.42 9.68
N ARG A 128 0.61 -18.72 8.68
CA ARG A 128 -0.33 -19.85 8.73
C ARG A 128 0.39 -21.19 8.86
N ALA A 129 1.46 -21.39 8.10
CA ALA A 129 2.27 -22.60 8.17
C ALA A 129 2.90 -22.82 9.55
N ALA A 130 3.19 -21.74 10.28
CA ALA A 130 3.70 -21.78 11.65
C ALA A 130 2.60 -21.82 12.74
N GLY A 131 1.31 -21.76 12.37
CA GLY A 131 0.20 -21.67 13.33
C GLY A 131 0.19 -20.38 14.16
N ALA A 132 0.75 -19.30 13.62
CA ALA A 132 0.90 -18.01 14.28
C ALA A 132 -0.01 -16.91 13.68
N ASP A 133 -0.94 -17.26 12.80
CA ASP A 133 -1.79 -16.34 12.02
C ASP A 133 -2.50 -15.27 12.86
N GLY A 134 -2.92 -15.61 14.09
CA GLY A 134 -3.54 -14.66 15.02
C GLY A 134 -2.62 -13.51 15.48
N ARG A 135 -1.33 -13.57 15.16
CA ARG A 135 -0.32 -12.54 15.47
C ARG A 135 0.05 -11.68 14.28
N LEU A 136 -0.36 -12.02 13.06
CA LEU A 136 -0.08 -11.23 11.86
C LEU A 136 -1.23 -10.27 11.57
N ARG A 137 -0.91 -8.98 11.42
CA ARG A 137 -1.84 -7.90 11.04
C ARG A 137 -1.30 -7.26 9.78
N MET A 138 -2.07 -7.32 8.71
CA MET A 138 -1.66 -6.78 7.42
C MET A 138 -2.53 -5.62 6.99
N GLU A 139 -1.90 -4.64 6.35
CA GLU A 139 -2.58 -3.56 5.65
C GLU A 139 -2.20 -3.58 4.17
N ARG A 140 -3.21 -3.59 3.29
CA ARG A 140 -3.05 -3.57 1.84
C ARG A 140 -3.42 -2.20 1.31
N PHE A 141 -2.49 -1.58 0.59
CA PHE A 141 -2.69 -0.27 -0.04
C PHE A 141 -2.92 -0.37 -1.56
N GLN A 142 -3.18 -1.59 -2.06
CA GLN A 142 -3.49 -1.86 -3.46
C GLN A 142 -4.78 -2.67 -3.52
N PRO A 143 -5.70 -2.38 -4.47
CA PRO A 143 -6.87 -3.20 -4.66
C PRO A 143 -6.47 -4.60 -5.14
N VAL A 144 -7.19 -5.61 -4.66
CA VAL A 144 -7.14 -6.94 -5.27
C VAL A 144 -7.96 -6.86 -6.54
N LEU A 145 -7.27 -6.90 -7.68
CA LEU A 145 -7.90 -6.90 -9.00
C LEU A 145 -8.07 -8.35 -9.44
N ALA A 146 -9.26 -8.68 -9.94
CA ALA A 146 -9.47 -9.91 -10.67
C ALA A 146 -8.67 -9.85 -11.97
N VAL A 147 -8.09 -10.98 -12.39
CA VAL A 147 -7.52 -11.11 -13.74
C VAL A 147 -8.70 -11.04 -14.71
N THR A 148 -8.82 -9.93 -15.43
CA THR A 148 -9.93 -9.72 -16.36
C THR A 148 -9.41 -9.37 -17.75
N ASP A 149 -9.68 -10.23 -18.72
CA ASP A 149 -9.48 -9.90 -20.12
C ASP A 149 -10.64 -9.01 -20.59
N GLY A 150 -10.31 -7.89 -21.24
CA GLY A 150 -11.30 -7.00 -21.83
C GLY A 150 -10.69 -6.22 -22.99
N GLU A 151 -11.47 -6.04 -24.06
CA GLU A 151 -11.03 -5.32 -25.27
C GLU A 151 -10.61 -3.87 -24.99
N GLY A 152 -11.12 -3.27 -23.92
CA GLY A 152 -10.92 -1.86 -23.63
C GLY A 152 -11.76 -0.96 -24.53
N GLY A 153 -11.33 0.28 -24.71
CA GLY A 153 -11.98 1.21 -25.62
C GLY A 153 -11.53 2.65 -25.43
N ARG A 154 -12.06 3.51 -26.29
CA ARG A 154 -11.80 4.96 -26.22
C ARG A 154 -12.55 5.56 -25.03
N VAL A 155 -11.79 6.08 -24.08
CA VAL A 155 -12.27 6.76 -22.88
C VAL A 155 -12.24 8.26 -23.11
N THR A 156 -13.33 8.96 -22.84
CA THR A 156 -13.40 10.43 -22.89
C THR A 156 -13.78 11.00 -21.52
N PHE A 157 -12.98 11.92 -21.01
CA PHE A 157 -13.22 12.65 -19.77
C PHE A 157 -13.73 14.05 -20.14
N SER A 158 -15.05 14.26 -20.11
CA SER A 158 -15.68 15.39 -20.80
C SER A 158 -15.41 16.76 -20.17
N LYS A 159 -15.09 16.86 -18.86
CA LYS A 159 -14.74 18.17 -18.25
C LYS A 159 -13.30 18.54 -18.52
N SER A 160 -12.39 17.57 -18.52
CA SER A 160 -10.99 17.81 -18.87
C SER A 160 -10.76 17.93 -20.39
N GLY A 161 -11.66 17.39 -21.21
CA GLY A 161 -11.51 17.30 -22.67
C GLY A 161 -10.47 16.28 -23.12
N VAL A 162 -9.94 15.46 -22.19
CA VAL A 162 -8.95 14.43 -22.48
C VAL A 162 -9.63 13.18 -23.00
N ALA A 163 -9.03 12.57 -24.03
CA ALA A 163 -9.45 11.27 -24.53
C ALA A 163 -8.23 10.35 -24.70
N VAL A 164 -8.38 9.08 -24.33
CA VAL A 164 -7.32 8.08 -24.35
C VAL A 164 -7.90 6.73 -24.75
N ASP A 165 -7.15 5.95 -25.53
CA ASP A 165 -7.46 4.54 -25.75
C ASP A 165 -6.90 3.73 -24.58
N ALA A 166 -7.77 3.05 -23.84
CA ALA A 166 -7.39 2.24 -22.69
C ALA A 166 -7.72 0.76 -22.98
N ASP A 167 -6.91 -0.15 -22.46
CA ASP A 167 -7.25 -1.56 -22.44
C ASP A 167 -8.35 -1.87 -21.41
N GLY A 168 -8.80 -3.12 -21.35
CA GLY A 168 -9.82 -3.57 -20.40
C GLY A 168 -9.30 -3.94 -19.00
N ALA A 169 -8.01 -3.71 -18.71
CA ALA A 169 -7.35 -4.12 -17.48
C ALA A 169 -6.79 -2.94 -16.66
N THR A 170 -6.54 -1.80 -17.32
CA THR A 170 -5.98 -0.59 -16.72
C THR A 170 -7.11 0.24 -16.08
N PRO A 171 -6.98 0.65 -14.82
CA PRO A 171 -7.93 1.57 -14.19
C PRO A 171 -8.11 2.85 -15.02
N LEU A 172 -9.35 3.30 -15.20
CA LEU A 172 -9.68 4.53 -15.92
C LEU A 172 -8.94 5.75 -15.33
N LEU A 173 -8.75 5.77 -14.01
CA LEU A 173 -7.97 6.80 -13.34
C LEU A 173 -6.52 6.84 -13.85
N GLU A 174 -5.87 5.69 -13.95
CA GLU A 174 -4.48 5.57 -14.40
C GLU A 174 -4.35 5.93 -15.88
N ALA A 175 -5.25 5.41 -16.73
CA ALA A 175 -5.26 5.75 -18.15
C ALA A 175 -5.46 7.25 -18.39
N GLY A 176 -6.35 7.89 -17.63
CA GLY A 176 -6.60 9.33 -17.72
C GLY A 176 -5.41 10.17 -17.25
N GLU A 177 -4.84 9.86 -16.07
CA GLU A 177 -3.65 10.55 -15.54
C GLU A 177 -2.45 10.41 -16.50
N GLY A 178 -2.24 9.21 -17.06
CA GLY A 178 -1.20 8.96 -18.06
C GLY A 178 -1.38 9.76 -19.36
N ALA A 179 -2.62 10.10 -19.71
CA ALA A 179 -2.96 10.98 -20.82
C ALA A 179 -3.00 12.48 -20.45
N GLY A 180 -2.69 12.83 -19.19
CA GLY A 180 -2.64 14.21 -18.71
C GLY A 180 -3.95 14.76 -18.14
N ALA A 181 -4.96 13.92 -17.90
CA ALA A 181 -6.19 14.34 -17.23
C ALA A 181 -5.95 14.59 -15.74
N LEU A 182 -6.46 15.72 -15.22
CA LEU A 182 -6.48 16.02 -13.80
C LEU A 182 -7.74 15.44 -13.16
N LEU A 183 -7.70 14.15 -12.84
CA LEU A 183 -8.83 13.41 -12.29
C LEU A 183 -8.86 13.47 -10.76
N PRO A 184 -10.05 13.50 -10.14
CA PRO A 184 -10.13 13.42 -8.69
C PRO A 184 -9.67 12.03 -8.21
N SER A 185 -8.85 12.00 -7.16
CA SER A 185 -8.29 10.76 -6.63
C SER A 185 -8.11 10.82 -5.11
N GLY A 186 -7.89 9.64 -4.51
CA GLY A 186 -7.79 9.47 -3.06
C GLY A 186 -7.13 8.13 -2.76
N CYS A 187 -7.89 7.19 -2.19
CA CYS A 187 -7.37 5.88 -1.78
C CYS A 187 -6.87 4.96 -2.91
N ARG A 188 -7.32 5.17 -4.16
CA ARG A 188 -7.05 4.30 -5.33
C ARG A 188 -7.41 2.80 -5.17
N MET A 189 -8.21 2.47 -4.15
CA MET A 189 -8.64 1.10 -3.82
C MET A 189 -10.16 0.91 -3.89
N GLY A 190 -10.90 1.93 -4.35
CA GLY A 190 -12.36 1.85 -4.46
C GLY A 190 -13.15 1.97 -3.14
N ILE A 191 -12.54 2.51 -2.08
CA ILE A 191 -13.17 2.62 -0.74
C ILE A 191 -13.52 4.05 -0.33
N CYS A 192 -12.79 5.06 -0.80
CA CYS A 192 -12.99 6.47 -0.39
C CYS A 192 -13.99 7.25 -1.25
N TYR A 193 -14.36 6.71 -2.42
CA TYR A 193 -15.24 7.37 -3.40
C TYR A 193 -14.79 8.73 -3.94
N SER A 194 -13.59 9.23 -3.62
CA SER A 194 -13.08 10.50 -4.15
C SER A 194 -12.94 10.52 -5.68
N CYS A 195 -12.72 9.36 -6.31
CA CYS A 195 -12.51 9.24 -7.75
C CYS A 195 -13.79 9.07 -8.59
N VAL A 196 -14.96 9.31 -7.98
CA VAL A 196 -16.26 9.06 -8.62
C VAL A 196 -16.53 10.04 -9.75
N GLY A 197 -16.84 9.51 -10.93
CA GLY A 197 -17.33 10.26 -12.09
C GLY A 197 -18.73 9.82 -12.51
N ARG A 198 -19.48 10.69 -13.19
CA ARG A 198 -20.77 10.33 -13.77
C ARG A 198 -20.55 9.75 -15.16
N LEU A 199 -21.10 8.57 -15.42
CA LEU A 199 -21.11 7.96 -16.75
C LEU A 199 -22.07 8.72 -17.67
N CYS A 200 -21.56 9.28 -18.76
CA CYS A 200 -22.39 9.90 -19.80
C CYS A 200 -22.83 8.86 -20.84
N SER A 201 -21.95 7.92 -21.19
CA SER A 201 -22.27 6.83 -22.12
C SER A 201 -21.29 5.66 -21.97
N GLY A 202 -21.67 4.49 -22.51
CA GLY A 202 -20.83 3.29 -22.54
C GLY A 202 -20.99 2.40 -21.31
N LYS A 203 -20.05 1.47 -21.15
CA LYS A 203 -19.98 0.53 -20.02
C LYS A 203 -18.56 0.45 -19.49
N VAL A 204 -18.47 0.11 -18.21
CA VAL A 204 -17.20 -0.09 -17.50
C VAL A 204 -17.15 -1.48 -16.91
N ARG A 205 -15.95 -1.96 -16.66
CA ARG A 205 -15.70 -3.22 -15.96
C ARG A 205 -15.19 -2.90 -14.56
N ASP A 206 -15.83 -3.42 -13.52
CA ASP A 206 -15.24 -3.39 -12.17
C ASP A 206 -14.06 -4.37 -12.15
N LEU A 207 -12.85 -3.87 -11.96
CA LEU A 207 -11.63 -4.67 -12.00
C LEU A 207 -11.49 -5.61 -10.81
N ARG A 208 -12.29 -5.45 -9.75
CA ARG A 208 -12.27 -6.35 -8.58
C ARG A 208 -13.15 -7.58 -8.80
N THR A 209 -14.22 -7.44 -9.59
CA THR A 209 -15.21 -8.51 -9.81
C THR A 209 -15.26 -9.02 -11.24
N GLY A 210 -14.72 -8.25 -12.19
CA GLY A 210 -14.85 -8.48 -13.64
C GLY A 210 -16.21 -8.13 -14.22
N GLU A 211 -17.16 -7.67 -13.40
CA GLU A 211 -18.52 -7.35 -13.83
C GLU A 211 -18.57 -6.11 -14.73
N VAL A 212 -19.17 -6.27 -15.90
CA VAL A 212 -19.42 -5.17 -16.83
C VAL A 212 -20.77 -4.53 -16.52
N HIS A 213 -20.74 -3.26 -16.17
CA HIS A 213 -21.91 -2.50 -15.75
C HIS A 213 -21.82 -1.04 -16.24
N GLY A 214 -22.89 -0.28 -16.07
CA GLY A 214 -22.97 1.12 -16.47
C GLY A 214 -24.20 1.42 -17.31
N GLU A 215 -24.92 2.46 -16.88
CA GLU A 215 -25.99 3.12 -17.61
C GLU A 215 -25.75 4.63 -17.51
N GLU A 216 -26.31 5.39 -18.45
CA GLU A 216 -26.20 6.86 -18.43
C GLU A 216 -26.67 7.42 -17.08
N GLY A 217 -25.85 8.29 -16.49
CA GLY A 217 -26.10 8.90 -15.19
C GLY A 217 -25.54 8.12 -13.99
N HIS A 218 -25.11 6.86 -14.16
CA HIS A 218 -24.49 6.08 -13.08
C HIS A 218 -23.20 6.72 -12.57
N LEU A 219 -22.91 6.53 -11.28
CA LEU A 219 -21.67 6.97 -10.65
C LEU A 219 -20.66 5.83 -10.65
N ILE A 220 -19.47 6.07 -11.18
CA ILE A 220 -18.44 5.06 -11.40
C ILE A 220 -17.16 5.46 -10.66
N GLN A 221 -16.53 4.51 -9.95
CA GLN A 221 -15.22 4.71 -9.35
C GLN A 221 -14.11 4.45 -10.37
N THR A 222 -13.46 5.51 -10.87
CA THR A 222 -12.44 5.41 -11.93
C THR A 222 -11.18 4.66 -11.49
N CYS A 223 -10.88 4.59 -10.19
CA CYS A 223 -9.68 3.90 -9.68
C CYS A 223 -9.78 2.37 -9.65
N VAL A 224 -10.97 1.80 -9.80
CA VAL A 224 -11.20 0.34 -9.77
C VAL A 224 -12.07 -0.13 -10.94
N SER A 225 -12.27 0.74 -11.94
CA SER A 225 -13.04 0.41 -13.14
C SER A 225 -12.17 0.60 -14.38
N ALA A 226 -12.28 -0.30 -15.36
CA ALA A 226 -11.68 -0.19 -16.68
C ALA A 226 -12.74 0.01 -17.77
N ALA A 227 -12.31 0.37 -18.97
CA ALA A 227 -13.20 0.48 -20.13
C ALA A 227 -13.72 -0.90 -20.56
N ALA A 228 -15.02 -0.99 -20.87
CA ALA A 228 -15.64 -2.17 -21.47
C ALA A 228 -16.23 -1.84 -22.85
N GLY A 229 -15.45 -1.14 -23.66
CA GLY A 229 -15.86 -0.45 -24.88
C GLY A 229 -15.68 1.07 -24.78
N PRO A 230 -16.06 1.82 -25.83
CA PRO A 230 -16.06 3.28 -25.79
C PRO A 230 -16.91 3.80 -24.64
N VAL A 231 -16.38 4.75 -23.88
CA VAL A 231 -16.99 5.26 -22.65
C VAL A 231 -16.74 6.75 -22.51
N GLU A 232 -17.75 7.48 -22.03
CA GLU A 232 -17.64 8.90 -21.70
C GLU A 232 -18.02 9.13 -20.24
N ILE A 233 -17.17 9.86 -19.51
CA ILE A 233 -17.29 10.12 -18.08
C ILE A 233 -17.17 11.62 -17.84
N GLU A 234 -18.07 12.17 -17.03
CA GLU A 234 -18.11 13.58 -16.65
C GLU A 234 -17.09 13.92 -15.56
N LEU A 235 -15.80 13.92 -15.94
CA LEU A 235 -14.64 14.27 -15.10
C LEU A 235 -13.59 15.09 -15.85
#